data_AF-A0A5M6DE17-F1
#
_entry.id   AF-A0A5M6DE17-F1
#
_cell.length_a   1.000
_cell.length_b   1.000
_cell.length_c   1.000
_cell.angle_alpha   90.00
_cell.angle_beta   90.00
_cell.angle_gamma   90.00
#
_symmetry.space_group_name_H-M   'P 1'
#
loop_
_entity.id
_entity.type
_entity.pdbx_description
1 polymer ?
#
loop_
_entity_poly.entity_id
_entity_poly.type
_entity_poly.pdbx_seq_one_letter_code
_entity_poly.pdbx_strand_id
1 'polypeptide(L)'
;MAKSAQYSGISPEIYNNLRSKLSGFGINLAGNNGRISEKGVSAEYNYDEATQTLAVNNVNVGFPASMMYSPDKILQKIGEEVKNAGGNQLA
;
A
#
# COMPACT_ATOMS: atom_id res chain seq x y z
N MET A 1 -4.04 -10.40 13.14
CA MET A 1 -4.10 -11.10 11.84
C MET A 1 -3.51 -10.15 10.81
N ALA A 2 -2.39 -10.53 10.19
CA ALA A 2 -1.77 -9.71 9.16
C ALA A 2 -2.69 -9.63 7.94
N LYS A 3 -2.93 -8.42 7.43
CA LYS A 3 -3.73 -8.24 6.20
C LYS A 3 -2.83 -8.15 4.98
N SER A 4 -3.31 -8.72 3.88
CA SER A 4 -2.66 -8.65 2.56
C SER A 4 -3.70 -8.26 1.51
N ALA A 5 -3.24 -7.61 0.46
CA ALA A 5 -4.03 -7.27 -0.72
C ALA A 5 -3.12 -7.31 -1.95
N GLN A 6 -3.66 -7.74 -3.08
CA GLN A 6 -2.99 -7.63 -4.36
C GLN A 6 -3.72 -6.64 -5.25
N TYR A 7 -2.97 -6.03 -6.15
CA TYR A 7 -3.46 -5.08 -7.12
C TYR A 7 -2.80 -5.36 -8.47
N SER A 8 -3.54 -5.17 -9.55
CA SER A 8 -3.07 -5.32 -10.93
C SER A 8 -3.42 -4.09 -11.77
N GLY A 9 -2.76 -3.97 -12.93
CA GLY A 9 -2.91 -2.78 -13.77
C GLY A 9 -2.31 -1.53 -13.12
N ILE A 10 -1.35 -1.72 -12.21
CA ILE A 10 -0.60 -0.62 -11.59
C ILE A 10 0.55 -0.26 -12.53
N SER A 11 0.34 0.75 -13.37
CA SER A 11 1.43 1.34 -14.15
C SER A 11 2.41 2.10 -13.23
N PRO A 12 3.66 2.36 -13.67
CA PRO A 12 4.65 3.08 -12.88
C PRO A 12 4.15 4.46 -12.43
N GLU A 13 3.33 5.11 -13.26
CA GLU A 13 2.69 6.40 -12.95
C GLU A 13 1.68 6.31 -11.79
N ILE A 14 0.91 5.22 -11.76
CA ILE A 14 -0.05 4.92 -10.69
C ILE A 14 0.71 4.63 -9.40
N TYR A 15 1.75 3.79 -9.49
CA TYR A 15 2.60 3.46 -8.37
C TYR A 15 3.25 4.71 -7.76
N ASN A 16 3.73 5.63 -8.61
CA ASN A 16 4.33 6.88 -8.16
C ASN A 16 3.31 7.80 -7.45
N ASN A 17 2.06 7.86 -7.96
CA ASN A 17 0.98 8.60 -7.30
C ASN A 17 0.64 8.00 -5.92
N LEU A 18 0.50 6.68 -5.84
CA LEU A 18 0.26 5.96 -4.59
C LEU A 18 1.35 6.23 -3.57
N ARG A 19 2.61 6.13 -4.00
CA ARG A 19 3.77 6.43 -3.17
C ARG A 19 3.76 7.85 -2.64
N SER A 20 3.42 8.85 -3.46
CA SER A 20 3.30 10.23 -3.00
C SER A 20 2.22 10.40 -1.93
N LYS A 21 1.03 9.80 -2.14
CA LYS A 21 -0.08 9.86 -1.16
C LYS A 21 0.26 9.15 0.13
N LEU A 22 0.81 7.94 0.03
CA LEU A 22 1.24 7.14 1.17
C LEU A 22 2.34 7.86 1.95
N SER A 23 3.28 8.53 1.28
CA SER A 23 4.30 9.34 1.95
C SER A 23 3.68 10.45 2.80
N GLY A 24 2.56 11.04 2.37
CA GLY A 24 1.79 12.00 3.17
C GLY A 24 1.19 11.41 4.46
N PHE A 25 0.93 10.10 4.49
CA PHE A 25 0.53 9.36 5.68
C PHE A 25 1.71 8.91 6.55
N GLY A 26 2.96 9.20 6.14
CA GLY A 26 4.16 8.64 6.75
C GLY A 26 4.40 7.18 6.34
N ILE A 27 3.97 6.80 5.13
CA ILE A 27 4.21 5.48 4.55
C ILE A 27 5.07 5.69 3.32
N ASN A 28 6.39 5.60 3.48
CA ASN A 28 7.31 5.79 2.37
C ASN A 28 7.58 4.46 1.65
N LEU A 29 7.10 4.32 0.42
CA LEU A 29 7.47 3.22 -0.46
C LEU A 29 8.83 3.53 -1.10
N ALA A 30 9.92 2.97 -0.57
CA ALA A 30 11.25 3.12 -1.14
C ALA A 30 11.50 2.06 -2.24
N GLY A 31 11.49 2.48 -3.52
CA GLY A 31 11.71 1.58 -4.65
C GLY A 31 10.49 0.71 -4.96
N ASN A 32 10.69 -0.43 -5.61
CA ASN A 32 9.62 -1.32 -6.05
C ASN A 32 9.16 -2.27 -4.94
N ASN A 33 10.06 -2.71 -4.08
CA ASN A 33 9.76 -3.61 -2.99
C ASN A 33 10.44 -3.17 -1.69
N GLY A 34 9.85 -3.57 -0.57
CA GLY A 34 10.38 -3.22 0.73
C GLY A 34 9.36 -3.38 1.85
N ARG A 35 9.76 -2.90 3.02
CA ARG A 35 8.94 -2.91 4.22
C ARG A 35 8.78 -1.50 4.75
N ILE A 36 7.54 -1.09 4.90
CA ILE A 36 7.08 0.06 5.65
C ILE A 36 7.11 -0.31 7.12
N SER A 37 7.68 0.55 7.95
CA SER A 37 7.65 0.47 9.42
C SER A 37 7.73 1.87 9.98
N GLU A 38 6.62 2.60 9.97
CA GLU A 38 6.61 4.02 10.34
C GLU A 38 5.34 4.39 11.11
N LYS A 39 5.48 5.22 12.15
CA LYS A 39 4.39 5.66 13.05
C LYS A 39 3.54 4.53 13.67
N GLY A 40 4.06 3.30 13.75
CA GLY A 40 3.31 2.13 14.24
C GLY A 40 2.54 1.39 13.15
N VAL A 41 2.62 1.82 11.89
CA VAL A 41 2.18 1.04 10.72
C VAL A 41 3.37 0.22 10.22
N SER A 42 3.17 -1.08 10.04
CA SER A 42 4.09 -1.97 9.36
C SER A 42 3.40 -2.63 8.19
N ALA A 43 4.02 -2.66 7.02
CA ALA A 43 3.50 -3.35 5.85
C ALA A 43 4.64 -3.71 4.92
N GLU A 44 4.52 -4.81 4.19
CA GLU A 44 5.44 -5.21 3.15
C GLU A 44 4.79 -4.93 1.80
N TYR A 45 5.56 -4.42 0.84
CA TYR A 45 5.06 -4.17 -0.50
C TYR A 45 6.04 -4.73 -1.52
N ASN A 46 5.48 -5.18 -2.63
CA ASN A 46 6.23 -5.67 -3.77
C ASN A 46 5.50 -5.28 -5.05
N TYR A 47 6.04 -4.27 -5.72
CA TYR A 47 5.62 -3.80 -7.02
C TYR A 47 6.45 -4.45 -8.10
N ASP A 48 5.79 -5.01 -9.09
CA ASP A 48 6.40 -5.62 -10.26
C ASP A 48 5.94 -4.84 -11.50
N GLU A 49 6.88 -4.14 -12.12
CA GLU A 49 6.63 -3.30 -13.30
C GLU A 49 6.33 -4.14 -14.55
N ALA A 50 6.93 -5.33 -14.66
CA ALA A 50 6.77 -6.21 -15.81
C ALA A 50 5.33 -6.77 -15.90
N THR A 51 4.75 -7.11 -14.75
CA THR A 51 3.37 -7.61 -14.64
C THR A 51 2.38 -6.52 -14.26
N GLN A 52 2.86 -5.30 -13.95
CA GLN A 52 2.07 -4.18 -13.45
C GLN A 52 1.23 -4.59 -12.22
N THR A 53 1.83 -5.37 -11.32
CA THR A 53 1.17 -5.87 -10.11
C THR A 53 1.82 -5.31 -8.85
N LEU A 54 1.00 -4.98 -7.86
CA LEU A 54 1.45 -4.57 -6.52
C LEU A 54 0.88 -5.55 -5.51
N ALA A 55 1.74 -6.26 -4.82
CA ALA A 55 1.37 -7.07 -3.67
C ALA A 55 1.70 -6.30 -2.40
N VAL A 56 0.70 -6.10 -1.54
CA VAL A 56 0.88 -5.55 -0.19
C VAL A 56 0.61 -6.67 0.79
N ASN A 57 1.58 -7.01 1.61
CA ASN A 57 1.53 -8.10 2.56
C ASN A 57 1.80 -7.59 3.97
N ASN A 58 1.44 -8.39 4.97
CA ASN A 58 1.82 -8.16 6.35
C ASN A 58 1.44 -6.77 6.89
N VAL A 59 0.31 -6.22 6.44
CA VAL A 59 -0.20 -4.94 6.91
C VAL A 59 -0.65 -5.11 8.35
N ASN A 60 0.02 -4.39 9.23
CA ASN A 60 -0.18 -4.39 10.65
C ASN A 60 -0.16 -2.93 11.13
N VAL A 61 -1.11 -2.58 11.99
CA VAL A 61 -1.12 -1.27 12.64
C VAL A 61 -1.04 -1.52 14.14
N GLY A 62 0.11 -1.22 14.71
CA GLY A 62 0.37 -1.23 16.13
C GLY A 62 0.01 0.08 16.82
N PHE A 63 0.08 0.07 18.14
CA PHE A 63 -0.15 1.24 18.97
C PHE A 63 0.99 2.27 18.82
N PRO A 64 0.74 3.59 18.73
CA PRO A 64 -0.55 4.29 18.87
C PRO A 64 -1.32 4.48 17.55
N ALA A 65 -0.75 4.15 16.38
CA ALA A 65 -1.43 4.33 15.09
C ALA A 65 -2.76 3.58 15.00
N SER A 66 -2.90 2.45 15.71
CA SER A 66 -4.15 1.67 15.76
C SER A 66 -5.34 2.45 16.31
N MET A 67 -5.12 3.56 17.03
CA MET A 67 -6.17 4.45 17.51
C MET A 67 -6.74 5.37 16.42
N MET A 68 -5.97 5.66 15.36
CA MET A 68 -6.36 6.56 14.26
C MET A 68 -6.55 5.83 12.93
N TYR A 69 -5.78 4.77 12.71
CA TYR A 69 -5.69 4.01 11.47
C TYR A 69 -5.93 2.53 11.75
N SER A 70 -6.56 1.85 10.80
CA SER A 70 -6.73 0.40 10.84
C SER A 70 -6.11 -0.18 9.57
N PRO A 71 -5.53 -1.38 9.61
CA PRO A 71 -4.94 -2.01 8.43
C PRO A 71 -5.94 -2.10 7.27
N ASP A 72 -7.21 -2.37 7.60
CA ASP A 72 -8.34 -2.30 6.66
C ASP A 72 -8.51 -0.94 5.99
N LYS A 73 -8.48 0.16 6.76
CA LYS A 73 -8.59 1.51 6.20
C LYS A 73 -7.42 1.85 5.29
N ILE A 74 -6.21 1.40 5.64
CA ILE A 74 -5.02 1.61 4.81
C ILE A 74 -5.19 0.86 3.48
N LEU A 75 -5.55 -0.43 3.52
CA LEU A 75 -5.79 -1.22 2.31
C LEU A 75 -6.95 -0.68 1.49
N GLN A 76 -8.04 -0.25 2.12
CA GLN A 76 -9.16 0.39 1.44
C GLN A 76 -8.70 1.68 0.76
N LYS A 77 -7.91 2.52 1.45
CA LYS A 77 -7.39 3.75 0.87
C LYS A 77 -6.45 3.46 -0.29
N ILE A 78 -5.53 2.51 -0.14
CA ILE A 78 -4.66 2.06 -1.24
C ILE A 78 -5.52 1.59 -2.41
N GLY A 79 -6.51 0.72 -2.19
CA GLY A 79 -7.39 0.24 -3.25
C GLY A 79 -8.21 1.34 -3.94
N GLU A 80 -8.69 2.33 -3.20
CA GLU A 80 -9.36 3.51 -3.78
C GLU A 80 -8.41 4.31 -4.67
N GLU A 81 -7.19 4.56 -4.20
CA GLU A 81 -6.19 5.31 -4.96
C GLU A 81 -5.69 4.54 -6.19
N VAL A 82 -5.51 3.22 -6.06
CA VAL A 82 -5.21 2.30 -7.16
C VAL A 82 -6.32 2.38 -8.20
N LYS A 83 -7.59 2.27 -7.77
CA LYS A 83 -8.76 2.34 -8.64
C LYS A 83 -8.92 3.70 -9.30
N ASN A 84 -8.70 4.78 -8.57
CA ASN A 84 -8.77 6.15 -9.09
C ASN A 84 -7.72 6.38 -10.19
N ALA A 85 -6.55 5.80 -10.00
CA ALA A 85 -5.45 5.86 -10.95
C ALA A 85 -5.60 4.87 -12.13
N GLY A 86 -6.59 3.98 -12.12
CA GLY A 86 -6.91 3.07 -13.23
C GLY A 86 -6.46 1.62 -13.03
N GLY A 87 -5.91 1.27 -11.87
CA GLY A 87 -5.61 -0.12 -11.49
C GLY A 87 -6.82 -0.84 -10.90
N ASN A 88 -6.70 -2.15 -10.71
CA ASN A 88 -7.72 -2.99 -10.08
C ASN A 88 -7.17 -3.68 -8.83
N GLN A 89 -7.98 -3.75 -7.78
CA GLN A 89 -7.69 -4.61 -6.64
C GLN A 89 -8.03 -6.05 -7.02
N LEU A 90 -7.05 -6.95 -6.83
CA LEU A 90 -7.23 -8.38 -6.87
C LEU A 90 -7.60 -8.83 -5.44
N ALA A 91 -8.71 -9.54 -5.33
CA ALA A 91 -9.31 -9.96 -4.06
C ALA A 91 -8.39 -10.87 -3.24
#